data_AF-K1Y8M0-F1
#
_entry.id   AF-K1Y8M0-F1
#
_cell.length_a   1.000
_cell.length_b   1.000
_cell.length_c   1.000
_cell.angle_alpha   90.00
_cell.angle_beta   90.00
_cell.angle_gamma   90.00
#
_symmetry.space_group_name_H-M   'P 1'
#
loop_
_entity.id
_entity.type
_entity.pdbx_description
1 polymer ?
#
loop_
_entity_poly.entity_id
_entity_poly.type
_entity_poly.pdbx_seq_one_letter_code
_entity_poly.pdbx_strand_id
1 'polypeptide(L)'
;MLDLAHTRASELGKDASVYGDKFFGGTHLVYVLEEKVGVYDALPANPKVRASLFFWKAFKKPFGILEAGAGLAVWAVSAFFRRKSDLDKQRRNNGG
;
A
#
# COMPACT_ATOMS: atom_id res chain seq x y z
N MET A 1 -16.03 15.09 -12.08
CA MET A 1 -16.31 13.89 -12.90
C MET A 1 -17.49 13.09 -12.33
N LEU A 2 -17.54 12.86 -11.02
CA LEU A 2 -18.67 12.17 -10.37
C LEU A 2 -20.01 12.88 -10.58
N ASP A 3 -20.06 14.20 -10.38
CA ASP A 3 -21.30 14.97 -10.58
C ASP A 3 -21.85 14.85 -12.01
N LEU A 4 -20.97 14.88 -13.01
CA LEU A 4 -21.35 14.75 -14.42
C LEU A 4 -21.85 13.33 -14.74
N ALA A 5 -21.25 12.30 -14.13
CA ALA A 5 -21.71 10.91 -14.24
C ALA A 5 -23.09 10.70 -13.59
N HIS A 6 -23.34 11.33 -12.43
CA HIS A 6 -24.65 11.28 -11.78
C HIS A 6 -25.73 12.03 -12.56
N THR A 7 -25.41 13.19 -13.12
CA THR A 7 -26.32 13.94 -14.00
C THR A 7 -26.68 13.10 -15.23
N ARG A 8 -25.71 12.47 -15.90
CA ARG A 8 -25.98 11.60 -17.05
C ARG A 8 -26.78 10.35 -16.68
N ALA A 9 -26.50 9.74 -15.53
CA ALA A 9 -27.33 8.63 -15.03
C ALA A 9 -28.78 9.06 -14.74
N SER A 10 -28.99 10.30 -14.28
CA SER A 10 -30.34 10.84 -14.05
C SER A 10 -31.09 11.16 -15.35
N GLU A 11 -30.39 11.59 -16.41
CA GLU A 11 -30.95 11.83 -17.74
C GLU A 11 -31.35 10.53 -18.46
N LEU A 12 -30.62 9.44 -18.21
CA LEU A 12 -30.88 8.11 -18.80
C LEU A 12 -32.09 7.38 -18.17
N GLY A 13 -32.58 7.84 -17.02
CA GLY A 13 -33.91 7.58 -16.47
C GLY A 13 -34.52 6.20 -16.73
N LYS A 14 -34.17 5.20 -15.90
CA LYS A 14 -35.10 4.20 -15.30
C LYS A 14 -34.38 3.12 -14.48
N ASP A 15 -33.14 2.77 -14.82
CA ASP A 15 -32.31 1.83 -14.02
C ASP A 15 -30.79 2.11 -14.15
N ALA A 16 -30.44 3.31 -14.64
CA ALA A 16 -29.05 3.69 -14.87
C ALA A 16 -28.27 3.79 -13.55
N SER A 17 -27.11 3.16 -13.50
CA SER A 17 -26.29 3.04 -12.29
C SER A 17 -24.85 3.48 -12.54
N VAL A 18 -24.27 4.21 -11.59
CA VAL A 18 -22.87 4.66 -11.67
C VAL A 18 -21.98 3.60 -11.01
N TYR A 19 -21.13 2.95 -11.79
CA TYR A 19 -20.20 1.92 -11.32
C TYR A 19 -18.77 2.48 -11.24
N GLY A 20 -18.05 2.18 -10.16
CA GLY A 20 -16.66 2.63 -9.95
C GLY A 20 -16.49 3.70 -8.86
N ASP A 21 -17.56 4.39 -8.47
CA ASP A 21 -17.51 5.47 -7.48
C ASP A 21 -17.15 4.95 -6.07
N LYS A 22 -17.78 3.86 -5.63
CA LYS A 22 -17.70 3.38 -4.23
C LYS A 22 -16.60 2.34 -3.96
N PHE A 23 -15.88 1.91 -4.99
CA PHE A 23 -14.87 0.86 -4.84
C PHE A 23 -13.49 1.46 -4.55
N PHE A 24 -12.75 0.83 -3.62
CA PHE A 24 -11.35 1.15 -3.28
C PHE A 24 -11.04 2.60 -2.89
N GLY A 25 -12.02 3.36 -2.38
CA GLY A 25 -11.83 4.76 -1.99
C GLY A 25 -11.95 5.76 -3.14
N GLY A 26 -12.56 5.34 -4.26
CA GLY A 26 -12.74 6.13 -5.47
C GLY A 26 -11.87 5.56 -6.59
N THR A 27 -12.50 4.91 -7.58
CA THR A 27 -11.77 4.43 -8.76
C THR A 27 -11.57 5.60 -9.72
N HIS A 28 -10.38 5.73 -10.32
CA HIS A 28 -10.11 6.77 -11.32
C HIS A 28 -10.95 6.63 -12.61
N LEU A 29 -11.63 5.50 -12.78
CA LEU A 29 -12.53 5.20 -13.88
C LEU A 29 -13.92 4.97 -13.30
N VAL A 30 -14.87 5.78 -13.77
CA VAL A 30 -16.28 5.73 -13.38
C VAL A 30 -17.09 5.54 -14.65
N TYR A 31 -17.92 4.50 -14.67
CA TYR A 31 -18.78 4.17 -15.80
C TYR A 31 -20.23 4.49 -15.46
N VAL A 32 -20.94 5.06 -16.44
CA VAL A 32 -22.39 5.20 -16.38
C VAL A 32 -22.98 4.02 -17.12
N LEU A 33 -23.69 3.16 -16.39
CA LEU A 33 -24.38 2.01 -16.96
C LEU A 33 -25.84 2.40 -17.21
N GLU A 34 -26.40 1.96 -18.34
CA GLU A 34 -27.80 2.19 -18.70
C GLU A 34 -28.77 1.31 -17.87
N GLU A 35 -28.27 0.17 -17.38
CA GLU A 35 -29.02 -0.79 -16.55
C GLU A 35 -28.27 -1.11 -15.24
N LYS A 36 -28.88 -1.91 -14.36
CA LYS A 36 -28.26 -2.35 -13.11
C LYS A 36 -27.02 -3.21 -13.37
N VAL A 37 -25.96 -2.94 -12.60
CA VAL A 37 -24.67 -3.67 -12.61
C VAL A 37 -24.82 -5.19 -12.67
N GLY A 38 -25.84 -5.77 -12.02
CA GLY A 38 -26.07 -7.22 -11.98
C GLY A 38 -26.59 -7.86 -13.28
N VAL A 39 -26.99 -7.07 -14.28
CA VAL A 39 -27.36 -7.58 -15.62
C VAL A 39 -26.12 -7.83 -16.48
N TYR A 40 -25.02 -7.17 -16.17
CA TYR A 40 -23.77 -7.32 -16.90
C TYR A 40 -22.93 -8.45 -16.28
N ASP A 41 -22.93 -9.63 -16.92
CA ASP A 41 -22.18 -10.82 -16.47
C ASP A 41 -20.68 -10.57 -16.26
N ALA A 42 -20.11 -9.61 -17.00
CA ALA A 42 -18.70 -9.25 -16.89
C ALA A 42 -18.37 -8.33 -15.71
N LEU A 43 -19.36 -7.74 -15.04
CA LEU A 43 -19.15 -6.78 -13.94
C LEU A 43 -19.44 -7.42 -12.57
N PRO A 44 -18.40 -7.67 -11.75
CA PRO A 44 -18.62 -8.13 -10.39
C PRO A 44 -19.32 -7.04 -9.56
N ALA A 45 -20.47 -7.37 -8.98
CA ALA A 45 -21.26 -6.42 -8.17
C ALA A 45 -20.53 -5.90 -6.92
N ASN A 46 -19.55 -6.66 -6.42
CA ASN A 46 -18.71 -6.27 -5.27
C ASN A 46 -17.27 -6.78 -5.45
N PRO A 47 -16.39 -6.04 -6.16
CA PRO A 47 -14.97 -6.34 -6.19
C PRO A 47 -14.38 -6.16 -4.79
N LYS A 48 -14.10 -7.27 -4.10
CA LYS A 48 -13.41 -7.29 -2.80
C LYS A 48 -11.96 -7.74 -3.01
N VAL A 49 -11.01 -7.04 -2.41
CA VAL A 49 -9.65 -7.57 -2.24
C VAL A 49 -9.70 -8.82 -1.35
N ARG A 50 -8.87 -9.82 -1.67
CA ARG A 50 -8.79 -11.05 -0.87
C ARG A 50 -8.31 -10.73 0.55
N ALA A 51 -8.97 -11.31 1.55
CA ALA A 51 -8.62 -11.12 2.97
C ALA A 51 -7.17 -11.52 3.30
N SER A 52 -6.60 -12.47 2.56
CA SER A 52 -5.19 -12.85 2.67
C SER A 52 -4.22 -11.70 2.38
N LEU A 53 -4.61 -10.76 1.51
CA LEU A 53 -3.80 -9.57 1.20
C LEU A 53 -3.79 -8.58 2.37
N PHE A 54 -4.91 -8.48 3.11
CA PHE A 54 -4.96 -7.70 4.35
C PHE A 54 -4.07 -8.32 5.43
N PHE A 55 -4.13 -9.64 5.59
CA PHE A 55 -3.27 -10.34 6.54
C PHE A 55 -1.78 -10.18 6.21
N TRP A 56 -1.41 -10.33 4.93
CA TRP A 56 -0.04 -10.09 4.48
C TRP A 56 0.42 -8.65 4.75
N LYS A 57 -0.41 -7.65 4.39
CA LYS A 57 -0.09 -6.24 4.64
C LYS A 57 0.01 -5.92 6.12
N ALA A 58 -0.87 -6.47 6.95
CA ALA A 58 -0.89 -6.23 8.39
C ALA A 58 0.29 -6.89 9.10
N PHE A 59 0.70 -8.09 8.67
CA PHE A 59 1.69 -8.87 9.40
C PHE A 59 3.11 -8.71 8.85
N LYS A 60 3.31 -8.79 7.53
CA LYS A 60 4.67 -8.76 6.95
C LYS A 60 5.27 -7.36 6.85
N LYS A 61 4.47 -6.32 6.62
CA LYS A 61 4.99 -4.95 6.48
C LYS A 61 5.65 -4.39 7.75
N PRO A 62 5.04 -4.46 8.94
CA PRO A 62 5.71 -3.97 10.15
C PRO A 62 6.94 -4.81 10.48
N PHE A 63 6.89 -6.12 10.22
CA PHE A 63 8.00 -7.02 10.47
C PHE A 63 9.23 -6.68 9.62
N GLY A 64 9.05 -6.39 8.32
CA GLY A 64 10.17 -6.01 7.45
C GLY A 64 10.82 -4.68 7.85
N ILE A 65 10.06 -3.70 8.35
CA ILE A 65 10.61 -2.43 8.86
C ILE A 65 11.39 -2.67 10.16
N LEU A 66 10.89 -3.54 11.03
CA LEU A 66 11.54 -3.89 12.29
C LEU A 66 12.87 -4.61 12.06
N GLU A 67 12.90 -5.59 11.14
CA GLU A 67 14.11 -6.31 10.75
C GLU A 67 15.16 -5.38 10.15
N ALA A 68 14.76 -4.50 9.22
CA ALA A 68 15.66 -3.53 8.60
C ALA A 68 16.22 -2.54 9.64
N GLY A 69 15.38 -2.04 10.54
CA GLY A 69 15.78 -1.14 11.62
C GLY A 69 16.75 -1.80 12.60
N ALA A 70 16.47 -3.04 13.01
CA ALA A 70 17.34 -3.81 13.89
C ALA A 70 18.70 -4.10 13.24
N GLY A 71 18.72 -4.47 11.96
CA GLY A 71 19.95 -4.71 11.21
C GLY A 71 20.85 -3.47 11.14
N LEU A 72 20.27 -2.30 10.86
CA LEU A 72 21.01 -1.03 10.83
C LEU A 72 21.58 -0.64 12.20
N ALA A 73 20.82 -0.86 13.27
CA ALA A 73 21.28 -0.58 14.63
C ALA A 73 22.47 -1.47 15.02
N VAL A 74 22.39 -2.77 14.76
CA VAL A 74 23.48 -3.71 15.03
C VAL A 74 24.73 -3.36 14.22
N TRP A 75 24.56 -3.02 12.93
CA TRP A 75 25.66 -2.59 12.08
C TRP A 75 26.34 -1.32 12.62
N ALA A 76 25.56 -0.31 13.02
CA ALA A 76 26.09 0.93 13.57
C ALA A 76 26.87 0.71 14.88
N VAL A 77 26.34 -0.10 15.80
CA VAL A 77 27.01 -0.46 17.05
C VAL A 77 28.30 -1.23 16.76
N SER A 78 28.27 -2.22 15.88
CA SER A 78 29.46 -3.00 15.49
C SER A 78 30.55 -2.11 14.86
N ALA A 79 30.17 -1.20 13.97
CA ALA A 79 31.09 -0.25 13.34
C ALA A 79 31.72 0.71 14.35
N PHE A 80 30.97 1.14 15.36
CA PHE A 80 31.49 1.99 16.44
C PHE A 80 32.56 1.27 17.28
N PHE A 81 32.26 0.04 17.72
CA PHE A 81 33.22 -0.75 18.51
C PHE A 81 34.47 -1.11 17.71
N ARG A 82 34.33 -1.45 16.42
CA ARG A 82 35.48 -1.71 15.54
C ARG A 82 36.40 -0.49 15.44
N ARG A 83 35.83 0.71 15.19
CA ARG A 83 36.62 1.94 15.14
C ARG A 83 37.38 2.23 16.42
N LYS A 84 36.75 2.03 17.59
CA LYS A 84 37.43 2.24 18.89
C LYS A 84 38.62 1.30 19.05
N SER A 85 38.44 0.02 18.70
CA SER A 85 39.51 -0.98 18.80
C SER A 85 40.71 -0.70 17.89
N ASP A 86 40.48 -0.12 16.71
CA ASP A 86 41.57 0.24 15.79
C ASP A 86 42.35 1.47 16.29
N LEU A 87 41.68 2.44 16.90
CA LEU A 87 42.33 3.60 17.52
C LEU A 87 43.24 3.19 18.70
N ASP A 88 42.80 2.25 19.52
CA ASP A 88 43.59 1.74 20.64
C ASP A 88 44.84 0.98 20.16
N LYS A 89 44.73 0.21 19.06
CA LYS A 89 45.88 -0.45 18.44
C LYS A 89 46.89 0.55 17.89
N GLN A 90 46.44 1.61 17.23
CA GLN A 90 47.33 2.66 16.71
C GLN A 90 48.05 3.41 17.84
N ARG A 91 47.36 3.71 18.94
CA ARG A 91 47.98 4.32 20.13
C ARG A 91 49.08 3.45 20.73
N ARG A 92 48.87 2.14 20.83
CA ARG A 92 49.89 1.22 21.34
C ARG A 92 51.12 1.14 20.43
N ASN A 93 50.93 1.20 19.11
CA ASN A 93 52.03 1.06 18.15
C ASN A 93 52.88 2.34 17.99
N ASN A 94 52.31 3.53 18.25
CA ASN A 94 53.04 4.81 18.19
C ASN A 94 53.69 5.23 19.52
N GLY A 95 53.48 4.46 20.60
CA GLY A 95 53.94 4.78 21.95
C GLY A 95 55.13 3.96 22.45
N GLY A 96 55.78 3.19 21.56
CA GLY A 96 57.03 2.47 21.82
C GLY A 96 58.07 2.86 20.78
#